data_AF-A0A5Q4GZN3-F1
#
_entry.id   AF-A0A5Q4GZN3-F1
#
_cell.length_a   1.000
_cell.length_b   1.000
_cell.length_c   1.000
_cell.angle_alpha   90.00
_cell.angle_beta   90.00
_cell.angle_gamma   90.00
#
_symmetry.space_group_name_H-M   'P 1'
#
loop_
_entity.id
_entity.type
_entity.pdbx_description
1 polymer ?
#
loop_
_entity_poly.entity_id
_entity_poly.type
_entity_poly.pdbx_seq_one_letter_code
_entity_poly.pdbx_strand_id
1 'polypeptide(L)'
;MIKIILGWFANIADLIGKLFENLAKYPGLGFLGPLGDRFSGIAEAHAMYLQRLEWKKQGIITSKDRAKELGGSFKPKKKGSGEPAAEEMEAGATPDTDQTSASGLDAAGVPVVSQAKGWRGSDTETSNPSGTIMFDASMVEQQVAPSDAGGPVPRRPDKPTYYGTLDGPGRSLSEDVSLAPPDYSPPAPRGTDPVAPPAPEPMHAPRPAATAVTRREPLVQVQAASTEEEAAIAWSIRQASASLAEEDQPPSIPVAERDKQLARLQYLSYRLREAREPLCGINGALVLVPLTMLRDSTREHFELPRAMQGDLATLQESLGLRFPTSTLLVGLEEHRGFEELVRRIGPQRARSQRLGHRFDIRLAAVPNQLAVLCARLTGVFEDWVYAIFREHGSIARPGNSHLFGLLCQVRTDLQPRLLRILSGGLGRDREEAPDELPLGFSGCYFAATGRSEDRQAFVRGVFDKLTEEQSHVEWLRETRLASRHYRRLGWLGLCTAAAFIGWLVLTTWIRP
;
A
#
# COMPACT_ATOMS: atom_id res chain seq x y z
N MET A 1 19.60 -23.90 3.25
CA MET A 1 19.67 -24.63 4.53
C MET A 1 21.09 -25.12 4.85
N ILE A 2 21.73 -26.01 4.07
CA ILE A 2 23.09 -26.50 4.34
C ILE A 2 24.14 -25.36 4.47
N LYS A 3 24.09 -24.34 3.60
CA LYS A 3 24.98 -23.15 3.70
C LYS A 3 24.79 -22.35 5.00
N ILE A 4 23.56 -22.29 5.52
CA ILE A 4 23.25 -21.56 6.76
C ILE A 4 23.81 -22.33 7.96
N ILE A 5 23.65 -23.67 7.94
CA ILE A 5 24.21 -24.57 8.95
C ILE A 5 25.75 -24.48 8.93
N LEU A 6 26.39 -24.55 7.76
CA LEU A 6 27.84 -24.42 7.63
C LEU A 6 28.37 -23.04 8.05
N GLY A 7 27.66 -21.96 7.73
CA GLY A 7 28.00 -20.61 8.20
C GLY A 7 27.91 -20.48 9.72
N TRP A 8 26.93 -21.12 10.34
CA TRP A 8 26.81 -21.19 11.80
C TRP A 8 27.99 -21.95 12.44
N PHE A 9 28.40 -23.08 11.87
CA PHE A 9 29.55 -23.83 12.38
C PHE A 9 30.85 -23.03 12.29
N ALA A 10 31.06 -22.27 11.21
CA ALA A 10 32.24 -21.41 11.06
C ALA A 10 32.30 -20.29 12.12
N ASN A 11 31.18 -19.59 12.33
CA ASN A 11 31.10 -18.54 13.36
C ASN A 11 31.28 -19.09 14.78
N ILE A 12 30.74 -20.28 15.06
CA ILE A 12 30.93 -20.95 16.35
C ILE A 12 32.39 -21.36 16.54
N ALA A 13 33.04 -21.90 15.51
CA ALA A 13 34.46 -22.27 15.58
C ALA A 13 35.36 -21.05 15.82
N ASP A 14 35.11 -19.92 15.17
CA ASP A 14 35.83 -18.65 15.39
C ASP A 14 35.61 -18.10 16.80
N LEU A 15 34.37 -18.13 17.29
CA LEU A 15 34.04 -17.71 18.66
C LEU A 15 34.74 -18.58 19.70
N ILE A 16 34.75 -19.90 19.49
CA ILE A 16 35.45 -20.87 20.34
C ILE A 16 36.95 -20.59 20.32
N GLY A 17 37.55 -20.37 19.15
CA GLY A 17 38.97 -20.02 19.02
C GLY A 17 39.36 -18.78 19.83
N LYS A 18 38.59 -17.70 19.69
CA LYS A 18 38.80 -16.45 20.47
C LYS A 18 38.61 -16.65 21.98
N LEU A 19 37.70 -17.54 22.37
CA LEU A 19 37.49 -17.90 23.78
C LEU A 19 38.71 -18.63 24.34
N PHE A 20 39.27 -19.58 23.58
CA PHE A 20 40.49 -20.31 23.95
C PHE A 20 41.72 -19.40 24.02
N GLU A 21 41.87 -18.47 23.07
CA GLU A 21 42.96 -17.50 23.06
C GLU A 21 42.91 -16.55 24.28
N ASN A 22 41.72 -16.16 24.74
CA ASN A 22 41.56 -15.40 25.97
C ASN A 22 41.78 -16.25 27.23
N LEU A 23 41.39 -17.52 27.23
CA LEU A 23 41.64 -18.44 28.34
C LEU A 23 43.12 -18.79 28.50
N ALA A 24 43.88 -18.82 27.41
CA ALA A 24 45.33 -19.08 27.41
C ALA A 24 46.15 -17.98 28.12
N LYS A 25 45.58 -16.79 28.36
CA LYS A 25 46.24 -15.68 29.07
C LYS A 25 46.28 -15.88 30.59
N TYR A 26 45.56 -16.85 31.15
CA TYR A 26 45.52 -17.08 32.59
C TYR A 26 46.56 -18.12 33.03
N PRO A 27 47.47 -17.78 33.96
CA PRO A 27 48.47 -18.72 34.47
C PRO A 27 47.77 -19.86 35.25
N GLY A 28 47.88 -21.08 34.74
CA GLY A 28 47.23 -22.29 35.29
C GLY A 28 46.41 -23.10 34.27
N LEU A 29 46.11 -22.54 33.10
CA LEU A 29 45.32 -23.19 32.03
C LEU A 29 46.15 -23.62 30.81
N GLY A 30 47.47 -23.73 30.96
CA GLY A 30 48.41 -24.05 29.88
C GLY A 30 48.19 -25.40 29.18
N PHE A 31 47.42 -26.32 29.79
CA PHE A 31 47.07 -27.60 29.17
C PHE A 31 46.08 -27.49 28.00
N LEU A 32 45.43 -26.33 27.81
CA LEU A 32 44.47 -26.12 26.71
C LEU A 32 45.12 -25.66 25.39
N GLY A 33 46.41 -25.30 25.40
CA GLY A 33 47.16 -24.88 24.21
C GLY A 33 47.06 -25.87 23.03
N PRO A 34 47.28 -27.19 23.24
CA PRO A 34 47.17 -28.19 22.18
C PRO A 34 45.76 -28.35 21.58
N LEU A 35 44.70 -27.96 22.30
CA LEU A 35 43.34 -27.94 21.74
C LEU A 35 43.13 -26.73 20.82
N GLY A 36 43.69 -25.57 21.17
CA GLY A 36 43.64 -24.37 20.33
C GLY A 36 44.23 -24.61 18.94
N ASP A 37 45.39 -25.27 18.89
CA ASP A 37 46.08 -25.60 17.61
C ASP A 37 45.26 -26.56 16.74
N ARG A 38 44.56 -27.53 17.35
CA ARG A 38 43.68 -28.46 16.63
C ARG A 38 42.44 -27.77 16.06
N PHE A 39 41.86 -26.82 16.78
CA PHE A 39 40.71 -26.05 16.27
C PHE A 39 41.10 -25.06 15.19
N SER A 40 42.30 -24.46 15.27
CA SER A 40 42.85 -23.61 14.21
C SER A 40 43.02 -24.39 12.89
N GLY A 41 43.57 -25.62 12.96
CA GLY A 41 43.67 -26.48 11.77
C GLY A 41 42.33 -26.88 11.15
N ILE A 42 41.27 -27.03 11.95
CA ILE A 42 39.91 -27.29 11.44
C ILE A 42 39.32 -26.05 10.76
N ALA A 43 39.54 -24.86 11.33
CA ALA A 43 39.10 -23.59 10.72
C ALA A 43 39.80 -23.34 9.38
N GLU A 44 41.11 -23.62 9.30
CA GLU A 44 41.90 -23.48 8.07
C GLU A 44 41.48 -24.49 6.99
N ALA A 45 41.24 -25.75 7.38
CA ALA A 45 40.71 -26.77 6.48
C ALA A 45 39.31 -26.42 5.95
N HIS A 46 38.46 -25.80 6.78
CA HIS A 46 37.13 -25.35 6.38
C HIS A 46 37.20 -24.12 5.47
N ALA A 47 38.10 -23.17 5.73
CA ALA A 47 38.37 -22.04 4.86
C ALA A 47 38.84 -22.50 3.47
N MET A 48 39.75 -23.47 3.40
CA MET A 48 40.18 -24.10 2.15
C MET A 48 39.02 -24.79 1.42
N TYR A 49 38.13 -25.47 2.15
CA TYR A 49 36.95 -26.12 1.55
C TYR A 49 35.97 -25.12 0.94
N LEU A 50 35.69 -24.01 1.65
CA LEU A 50 34.82 -22.94 1.15
C LEU A 50 35.44 -22.24 -0.07
N GLN A 51 36.75 -21.99 -0.06
CA GLN A 51 37.48 -21.45 -1.20
C GLN A 51 37.40 -22.38 -2.42
N ARG A 52 37.49 -23.70 -2.20
CA ARG A 52 37.35 -24.71 -3.27
C ARG A 52 35.92 -24.79 -3.83
N LEU A 53 34.90 -24.51 -3.01
CA LEU A 53 33.52 -24.39 -3.46
C LEU A 53 33.27 -23.11 -4.25
N GLU A 54 33.87 -21.99 -3.85
CA GLU A 54 33.88 -20.73 -4.61
C GLU A 54 34.55 -20.91 -5.98
N TRP A 55 35.71 -21.56 -6.04
CA TRP A 55 36.38 -21.88 -7.32
C TRP A 55 35.54 -22.79 -8.24
N LYS A 56 34.77 -23.72 -7.66
CA LYS A 56 33.80 -24.52 -8.43
C LYS A 56 32.64 -23.68 -8.98
N LYS A 57 32.14 -22.70 -8.22
CA LYS A 57 31.08 -21.80 -8.70
C LYS A 57 31.57 -20.85 -9.78
N GLN A 58 32.81 -20.37 -9.68
CA GLN A 58 33.43 -19.47 -10.65
C GLN A 58 33.84 -20.18 -11.95
N GLY A 59 33.62 -21.49 -12.07
CA GLY A 59 33.95 -22.26 -13.29
C GLY A 59 35.44 -22.42 -13.55
N ILE A 60 36.30 -22.07 -12.59
CA ILE A 60 37.77 -22.03 -12.75
C ILE A 60 38.36 -23.45 -12.83
N ILE A 61 37.66 -24.47 -12.33
CA ILE A 61 38.03 -25.88 -12.52
C ILE A 61 37.19 -26.46 -13.66
N THR A 62 37.67 -26.32 -14.90
CA THR A 62 37.08 -27.01 -16.04
C THR A 62 37.50 -28.48 -16.05
N SER A 63 36.64 -29.38 -16.53
CA SER A 63 36.86 -30.84 -16.56
C SER A 63 38.12 -31.29 -17.33
N LYS A 64 38.83 -30.37 -18.00
CA LYS A 64 40.07 -30.63 -18.74
C LYS A 64 41.26 -30.98 -17.85
N ASP A 65 41.36 -30.45 -16.63
CA ASP A 65 42.50 -30.74 -15.76
C ASP A 65 42.45 -32.15 -15.18
N ARG A 66 41.25 -32.73 -15.07
CA ARG A 66 41.06 -34.12 -14.63
C ARG A 66 41.42 -35.15 -15.71
N ALA A 67 41.43 -34.76 -16.99
CA ALA A 67 41.80 -35.63 -18.10
C ALA A 67 43.32 -35.72 -18.32
N LYS A 68 44.12 -34.84 -17.71
CA LYS A 68 45.59 -34.92 -17.71
C LYS A 68 46.15 -35.79 -16.58
N GLU A 69 45.45 -35.92 -15.46
CA GLU A 69 45.87 -36.77 -14.33
C GLU A 69 45.44 -38.24 -14.46
N LEU A 70 44.45 -38.55 -15.29
CA LEU A 70 43.98 -39.91 -15.53
C LEU A 70 44.09 -40.22 -17.03
N GLY A 71 45.27 -40.68 -17.45
CA GLY A 71 45.58 -41.03 -18.84
C GLY A 71 44.65 -42.12 -19.38
N GLY A 72 43.49 -41.72 -19.93
CA GLY A 72 42.48 -42.62 -20.48
C GLY A 72 41.72 -41.97 -21.62
N SER A 73 42.06 -42.35 -22.86
CA SER A 73 41.34 -41.99 -24.08
C SER A 73 39.95 -42.62 -24.09
N PHE A 74 38.89 -41.81 -24.07
CA PHE A 74 37.52 -42.28 -24.28
C PHE A 74 36.84 -41.52 -25.43
N LYS A 75 36.54 -42.23 -26.52
CA LYS A 75 35.78 -41.71 -27.68
C LYS A 75 34.27 -41.95 -27.45
N PRO A 76 33.39 -40.94 -27.59
CA PRO A 76 31.95 -41.17 -27.52
C PRO A 76 31.39 -41.70 -28.85
N LYS A 77 30.48 -42.67 -28.75
CA LYS A 77 29.79 -43.37 -29.83
C LYS A 77 28.46 -42.67 -30.16
N LYS A 78 28.26 -42.26 -31.42
CA LYS A 78 27.01 -41.70 -31.96
C LYS A 78 25.87 -42.75 -31.92
N LYS A 79 24.71 -42.37 -31.41
CA LYS A 79 23.36 -42.90 -31.74
C LYS A 79 22.54 -41.67 -32.14
N GLY A 80 21.82 -41.58 -33.25
CA GLY A 80 21.10 -42.61 -34.00
C GLY A 80 19.62 -42.25 -33.92
N SER A 81 19.17 -41.42 -34.86
CA SER A 81 17.80 -40.91 -35.06
C SER A 81 16.84 -42.02 -35.49
N GLY A 82 15.58 -41.94 -35.03
CA GLY A 82 14.50 -42.82 -35.47
C GLY A 82 13.12 -42.18 -35.25
N GLU A 83 12.54 -41.74 -36.37
CA GLU A 83 11.16 -41.29 -36.59
C GLU A 83 10.25 -42.52 -36.84
N PRO A 84 8.94 -42.45 -36.54
CA PRO A 84 7.94 -42.75 -37.60
C PRO A 84 6.70 -41.83 -37.49
N ALA A 85 6.27 -41.21 -38.59
CA ALA A 85 5.35 -41.71 -39.63
C ALA A 85 3.87 -41.72 -39.19
N ALA A 86 3.12 -40.81 -39.82
CA ALA A 86 1.67 -40.68 -39.76
C ALA A 86 0.99 -41.66 -40.71
N GLU A 87 -0.20 -42.13 -40.34
CA GLU A 87 -1.07 -42.94 -41.20
C GLU A 87 -2.48 -42.34 -41.18
N GLU A 88 -2.96 -42.03 -42.38
CA GLU A 88 -4.29 -41.53 -42.73
C GLU A 88 -5.36 -42.61 -42.51
N MET A 89 -6.56 -42.19 -42.10
CA MET A 89 -7.77 -42.94 -42.42
C MET A 89 -8.96 -41.98 -42.60
N GLU A 90 -9.39 -41.88 -43.85
CA GLU A 90 -10.61 -41.23 -44.34
C GLU A 90 -11.87 -42.11 -44.17
N ALA A 91 -13.02 -41.45 -44.40
CA ALA A 91 -14.37 -41.96 -44.63
C ALA A 91 -15.23 -42.24 -43.38
N GLY A 92 -16.48 -41.77 -43.27
CA GLY A 92 -17.34 -41.04 -44.19
C GLY A 92 -18.77 -41.00 -43.64
N ALA A 93 -19.68 -40.39 -44.43
CA ALA A 93 -21.14 -40.48 -44.40
C ALA A 93 -21.94 -39.53 -43.47
N THR A 94 -22.43 -38.46 -44.10
CA THR A 94 -23.74 -37.81 -43.88
C THR A 94 -24.90 -38.79 -44.14
N PRO A 95 -26.12 -38.51 -43.64
CA PRO A 95 -27.13 -38.08 -44.60
C PRO A 95 -28.15 -37.03 -44.10
N ASP A 96 -28.84 -36.55 -45.13
CA ASP A 96 -29.90 -35.56 -45.31
C ASP A 96 -31.13 -35.52 -44.38
N THR A 97 -31.57 -34.28 -44.12
CA THR A 97 -32.82 -33.64 -44.62
C THR A 97 -34.10 -34.48 -44.70
N ASP A 98 -35.13 -34.14 -43.91
CA ASP A 98 -36.42 -33.59 -44.43
C ASP A 98 -37.48 -33.23 -43.36
N GLN A 99 -38.07 -32.05 -43.56
CA GLN A 99 -39.49 -31.63 -43.44
C GLN A 99 -40.40 -32.11 -42.28
N THR A 100 -41.04 -31.18 -41.56
CA THR A 100 -42.48 -30.79 -41.78
C THR A 100 -42.99 -29.69 -40.81
N SER A 101 -43.54 -28.63 -41.42
CA SER A 101 -44.77 -27.85 -41.15
C SER A 101 -45.47 -27.89 -39.78
N ALA A 102 -45.80 -26.70 -39.21
CA ALA A 102 -47.20 -26.22 -39.05
C ALA A 102 -47.34 -24.89 -38.26
N SER A 103 -48.14 -23.95 -38.83
CA SER A 103 -49.06 -22.94 -38.22
C SER A 103 -48.80 -22.37 -36.81
N GLY A 104 -48.95 -21.08 -36.51
CA GLY A 104 -49.67 -19.95 -37.12
C GLY A 104 -49.89 -18.86 -36.05
N LEU A 105 -50.68 -17.82 -36.38
CA LEU A 105 -51.19 -16.69 -35.57
C LEU A 105 -50.49 -15.33 -35.72
N ASP A 106 -51.05 -14.54 -36.63
CA ASP A 106 -51.77 -13.27 -36.39
C ASP A 106 -51.11 -12.10 -35.63
N ALA A 107 -50.81 -11.07 -36.44
CA ALA A 107 -51.37 -9.72 -36.38
C ALA A 107 -51.22 -8.86 -35.11
N ALA A 108 -50.40 -7.81 -35.21
CA ALA A 108 -50.83 -6.42 -34.95
C ALA A 108 -49.77 -5.43 -35.50
N GLY A 109 -50.18 -4.58 -36.44
CA GLY A 109 -49.35 -3.50 -36.97
C GLY A 109 -49.51 -2.20 -36.18
N VAL A 110 -48.43 -1.42 -36.10
CA VAL A 110 -48.44 0.04 -35.87
C VAL A 110 -47.24 0.63 -36.64
N PRO A 111 -47.39 1.76 -37.36
CA PRO A 111 -46.40 2.23 -38.31
C PRO A 111 -45.29 3.06 -37.64
N VAL A 112 -44.04 2.81 -38.02
CA VAL A 112 -42.92 3.71 -37.72
C VAL A 112 -42.61 4.56 -38.95
N VAL A 113 -42.69 5.87 -38.72
CA VAL A 113 -42.42 6.96 -39.64
C VAL A 113 -40.98 6.90 -40.14
N SER A 114 -40.84 7.03 -41.46
CA SER A 114 -39.60 7.24 -42.18
C SER A 114 -39.20 8.72 -42.17
N GLN A 115 -37.90 8.97 -41.94
CA GLN A 115 -37.05 10.13 -42.34
C GLN A 115 -35.85 10.15 -41.37
N ALA A 116 -34.59 10.39 -41.71
CA ALA A 116 -33.88 10.80 -42.91
C ALA A 116 -32.43 10.27 -42.77
N LYS A 117 -31.84 9.67 -43.80
CA LYS A 117 -30.93 10.32 -44.76
C LYS A 117 -29.61 10.82 -44.15
N GLY A 118 -28.65 9.89 -44.08
CA GLY A 118 -27.32 10.00 -44.68
C GLY A 118 -26.35 11.04 -44.13
N TRP A 119 -25.27 10.56 -43.52
CA TRP A 119 -23.95 11.16 -43.69
C TRP A 119 -22.91 10.06 -43.82
N ARG A 120 -22.15 10.16 -44.91
CA ARG A 120 -21.10 9.25 -45.37
C ARG A 120 -19.78 9.96 -45.11
N GLY A 121 -18.88 9.35 -44.34
CA GLY A 121 -17.51 9.80 -44.11
C GLY A 121 -16.72 8.61 -43.55
N SER A 122 -16.11 7.82 -44.43
CA SER A 122 -14.70 7.93 -44.83
C SER A 122 -13.80 7.21 -43.82
N ASP A 123 -13.58 5.94 -44.14
CA ASP A 123 -12.57 5.07 -43.59
C ASP A 123 -11.19 5.74 -43.68
N THR A 124 -10.53 5.89 -42.55
CA THR A 124 -9.07 6.00 -42.49
C THR A 124 -8.59 5.13 -41.35
N GLU A 125 -8.19 3.92 -41.74
CA GLU A 125 -7.31 3.05 -40.96
C GLU A 125 -6.09 3.85 -40.53
N THR A 126 -5.91 4.02 -39.22
CA THR A 126 -4.59 4.29 -38.65
C THR A 126 -4.39 3.36 -37.47
N SER A 127 -3.27 2.65 -37.57
CA SER A 127 -2.76 1.64 -36.68
C SER A 127 -2.56 2.19 -35.26
N ASN A 128 -3.06 1.44 -34.28
CA ASN A 128 -2.68 1.57 -32.88
C ASN A 128 -1.32 0.87 -32.66
N PRO A 129 -0.24 1.57 -32.29
CA PRO A 129 0.86 0.91 -31.61
C PRO A 129 0.55 0.84 -30.11
N SER A 130 0.45 -0.39 -29.59
CA SER A 130 0.54 -0.67 -28.16
C SER A 130 1.89 -0.17 -27.63
N GLY A 131 1.87 1.03 -27.02
CA GLY A 131 3.01 1.61 -26.33
C GLY A 131 3.10 1.08 -24.91
N THR A 132 3.91 0.04 -24.71
CA THR A 132 4.42 -0.35 -23.39
C THR A 132 5.34 0.78 -22.89
N ILE A 133 4.83 1.63 -21.99
CA ILE A 133 5.65 2.59 -21.26
C ILE A 133 6.37 1.82 -20.15
N MET A 134 7.62 1.45 -20.38
CA MET A 134 8.52 1.03 -19.31
C MET A 134 8.86 2.26 -18.46
N PHE A 135 8.47 2.23 -17.18
CA PHE A 135 9.02 3.13 -16.19
C PHE A 135 10.43 2.65 -15.83
N ASP A 136 11.43 3.43 -16.25
CA ASP A 136 12.82 3.26 -15.83
C ASP A 136 12.99 3.81 -14.41
N ALA A 137 13.25 2.91 -13.46
CA ALA A 137 13.44 3.22 -12.04
C ALA A 137 14.89 3.58 -11.69
N SER A 138 15.73 4.00 -12.64
CA SER A 138 17.16 4.23 -12.42
C SER A 138 17.58 5.69 -12.13
N MET A 139 16.67 6.62 -11.88
CA MET A 139 17.01 8.02 -11.54
C MET A 139 16.65 8.44 -10.11
N VAL A 140 17.15 7.73 -9.10
CA VAL A 140 17.40 8.29 -7.75
C VAL A 140 18.64 7.65 -7.15
N GLU A 141 19.81 7.91 -7.74
CA GLU A 141 21.09 7.66 -7.07
C GLU A 141 22.03 8.83 -7.36
N GLN A 142 21.73 9.97 -6.73
CA GLN A 142 22.62 11.12 -6.79
C GLN A 142 23.64 11.01 -5.66
N GLN A 143 24.89 10.79 -6.08
CA GLN A 143 26.11 10.77 -5.30
C GLN A 143 26.18 11.93 -4.29
N VAL A 144 26.40 11.61 -3.02
CA VAL A 144 26.95 12.54 -2.03
C VAL A 144 28.39 12.12 -1.75
N ALA A 145 29.34 12.85 -2.35
CA ALA A 145 30.75 12.81 -1.97
C ALA A 145 30.97 13.71 -0.73
N PRO A 146 31.93 13.39 0.15
CA PRO A 146 32.15 14.13 1.38
C PRO A 146 32.93 15.43 1.10
N SER A 147 32.38 16.55 1.57
CA SER A 147 33.03 17.86 1.56
C SER A 147 33.35 18.25 3.00
N ASP A 148 34.63 18.15 3.36
CA ASP A 148 35.22 18.77 4.53
C ASP A 148 35.26 20.29 4.35
N ALA A 149 34.47 21.03 5.12
CA ALA A 149 34.74 22.43 5.44
C ALA A 149 33.94 22.85 6.69
N GLY A 150 34.66 23.07 7.79
CA GLY A 150 34.12 23.65 9.01
C GLY A 150 33.63 25.08 8.79
N GLY A 151 32.36 25.31 9.10
CA GLY A 151 31.72 26.62 9.15
C GLY A 151 30.67 26.66 10.27
N PRO A 152 30.39 27.84 10.85
CA PRO A 152 29.64 27.96 12.10
C PRO A 152 28.16 27.60 11.94
N VAL A 153 27.67 26.83 12.91
CA VAL A 153 26.31 26.29 13.02
C VAL A 153 25.24 27.41 12.92
N PRO A 154 24.35 27.40 11.93
CA PRO A 154 23.18 28.28 11.93
C PRO A 154 22.15 27.77 12.95
N ARG A 155 21.57 28.72 13.69
CA ARG A 155 20.53 28.49 14.71
C ARG A 155 19.33 27.75 14.11
N ARG A 156 18.85 26.75 14.84
CA ARG A 156 17.60 26.01 14.58
C ARG A 156 16.46 26.97 14.28
N PRO A 157 15.71 26.81 13.17
CA PRO A 157 14.41 27.44 13.04
C PRO A 157 13.43 26.77 13.99
N ASP A 158 12.56 27.59 14.58
CA ASP A 158 11.49 27.19 15.47
C ASP A 158 10.55 26.18 14.83
N LYS A 159 9.97 25.33 15.68
CA LYS A 159 9.10 24.20 15.34
C LYS A 159 7.97 24.64 14.38
N PRO A 160 7.68 23.88 13.31
CA PRO A 160 6.50 24.14 12.50
C PRO A 160 5.24 23.88 13.32
N THR A 161 4.39 24.90 13.38
CA THR A 161 3.03 24.84 13.90
C THR A 161 2.24 23.78 13.13
N TYR A 162 1.78 22.75 13.85
CA TYR A 162 0.98 21.65 13.33
C TYR A 162 -0.40 22.20 12.92
N TYR A 163 -0.69 22.27 11.62
CA TYR A 163 -2.03 22.59 11.14
C TYR A 163 -2.87 21.33 11.19
N GLY A 164 -3.86 21.32 12.09
CA GLY A 164 -4.87 20.27 12.18
C GLY A 164 -5.57 20.05 10.85
N THR A 165 -6.10 18.84 10.69
CA THR A 165 -7.24 18.64 9.78
C THR A 165 -8.28 19.66 10.21
N LEU A 166 -8.69 20.55 9.31
CA LEU A 166 -9.86 21.37 9.57
C LEU A 166 -11.03 20.38 9.57
N ASP A 167 -11.37 19.89 10.75
CA ASP A 167 -12.75 19.56 11.05
C ASP A 167 -13.52 20.85 10.73
N GLY A 168 -14.32 20.81 9.66
CA GLY A 168 -15.22 21.90 9.33
C GLY A 168 -16.06 22.25 10.57
N PRO A 169 -16.45 23.52 10.75
CA PRO A 169 -17.26 23.89 11.91
C PRO A 169 -18.54 23.05 11.92
N GLY A 170 -18.63 22.17 12.93
CA GLY A 170 -19.82 21.38 13.19
C GLY A 170 -21.03 22.31 13.34
N ARG A 171 -22.06 22.07 12.52
CA ARG A 171 -23.39 22.67 12.68
C ARG A 171 -24.00 22.15 13.98
N SER A 172 -24.06 22.99 15.01
CA SER A 172 -25.14 22.94 16.00
C SER A 172 -26.20 23.95 15.58
N LEU A 173 -27.42 23.47 15.34
CA LEU A 173 -28.60 24.30 15.17
C LEU A 173 -28.99 24.95 16.51
N SER A 174 -29.63 26.13 16.39
CA SER A 174 -30.27 26.99 17.40
C SER A 174 -29.39 27.67 18.44
N GLU A 175 -29.21 29.00 18.32
CA GLU A 175 -29.89 29.97 19.20
C GLU A 175 -29.70 31.41 18.67
N ASP A 176 -30.81 32.16 18.72
CA ASP A 176 -30.96 33.56 18.30
C ASP A 176 -30.05 34.51 19.09
N VAL A 177 -29.32 35.39 18.39
CA VAL A 177 -28.84 36.65 19.00
C VAL A 177 -29.02 37.82 18.04
N SER A 178 -29.87 38.72 18.51
CA SER A 178 -30.27 40.01 17.95
C SER A 178 -29.08 40.96 17.69
N LEU A 179 -29.09 41.60 16.52
CA LEU A 179 -28.14 42.63 16.09
C LEU A 179 -28.56 44.00 16.63
N ALA A 180 -27.66 44.64 17.39
CA ALA A 180 -27.65 46.09 17.57
C ALA A 180 -26.34 46.67 17.00
N PRO A 181 -26.36 47.83 16.32
CA PRO A 181 -25.18 48.40 15.69
C PRO A 181 -24.29 49.15 16.71
N PRO A 182 -22.95 49.17 16.55
CA PRO A 182 -22.09 49.99 17.37
C PRO A 182 -21.97 51.43 16.82
N ASP A 183 -22.19 52.37 17.72
CA ASP A 183 -21.89 53.79 17.60
C ASP A 183 -20.37 54.01 17.42
N TYR A 184 -19.98 54.77 16.40
CA TYR A 184 -18.60 55.18 16.16
C TYR A 184 -18.42 56.64 16.59
N SER A 185 -17.72 56.86 17.71
CA SER A 185 -17.19 58.17 18.09
C SER A 185 -15.66 58.16 18.00
N PRO A 186 -15.01 59.19 17.41
CA PRO A 186 -13.55 59.25 17.29
C PRO A 186 -12.88 59.79 18.56
N PRO A 187 -11.68 59.31 18.97
CA PRO A 187 -10.95 59.90 20.07
C PRO A 187 -10.08 61.09 19.60
N ALA A 188 -10.13 62.16 20.38
CA ALA A 188 -9.24 63.32 20.33
C ALA A 188 -7.85 63.01 20.93
N PRO A 189 -6.81 63.82 20.65
CA PRO A 189 -5.44 63.53 21.03
C PRO A 189 -5.10 64.06 22.44
N ARG A 190 -4.45 63.23 23.25
CA ARG A 190 -3.65 63.59 24.43
C ARG A 190 -2.44 62.67 24.42
N GLY A 191 -1.21 63.12 24.57
CA GLY A 191 -0.71 64.15 25.46
C GLY A 191 0.45 63.49 26.19
N THR A 192 1.66 63.88 25.82
CA THR A 192 2.93 63.41 26.38
C THR A 192 3.03 63.74 27.86
N ASP A 193 3.42 62.79 28.70
CA ASP A 193 3.97 63.04 30.05
C ASP A 193 4.59 61.74 30.66
N PRO A 194 5.43 61.83 31.71
CA PRO A 194 6.79 61.32 31.66
C PRO A 194 7.03 59.97 32.35
N VAL A 195 8.15 59.38 31.96
CA VAL A 195 8.76 58.14 32.45
C VAL A 195 8.99 58.17 33.97
N ALA A 196 8.39 57.23 34.69
CA ALA A 196 8.70 56.89 36.07
C ALA A 196 9.59 55.62 36.13
N PRO A 197 10.50 55.50 37.13
CA PRO A 197 11.49 54.43 37.21
C PRO A 197 10.89 53.08 37.67
N PRO A 198 11.53 51.95 37.32
CA PRO A 198 10.96 50.62 37.56
C PRO A 198 11.06 50.19 39.04
N ALA A 199 9.96 49.60 39.53
CA ALA A 199 9.89 48.91 40.82
C ALA A 199 10.56 47.53 40.77
N PRO A 200 11.08 47.02 41.90
CA PRO A 200 11.84 45.77 41.96
C PRO A 200 10.96 44.52 41.80
N GLU A 201 11.51 43.54 41.09
CA GLU A 201 10.93 42.23 40.80
C GLU A 201 10.58 41.43 42.08
N PRO A 202 9.39 40.80 42.16
CA PRO A 202 9.11 39.82 43.18
C PRO A 202 9.68 38.44 42.82
N MET A 203 10.34 37.87 43.84
CA MET A 203 10.90 36.52 43.93
C MET A 203 10.04 35.42 43.28
N HIS A 204 10.72 34.59 42.48
CA HIS A 204 10.22 33.34 41.92
C HIS A 204 9.74 32.35 43.00
N ALA A 205 8.46 31.99 42.93
CA ALA A 205 7.91 30.78 43.53
C ALA A 205 8.24 29.54 42.66
N PRO A 206 8.38 28.34 43.26
CA PRO A 206 8.85 27.14 42.57
C PRO A 206 7.82 26.62 41.55
N ARG A 207 8.33 26.36 40.34
CA ARG A 207 7.61 25.85 39.18
C ARG A 207 7.16 24.40 39.43
N PRO A 208 5.85 24.09 39.44
CA PRO A 208 5.40 22.70 39.54
C PRO A 208 5.70 21.95 38.24
N ALA A 209 6.06 20.68 38.41
CA ALA A 209 6.41 19.75 37.34
C ALA A 209 5.30 19.66 36.28
N ALA A 210 5.71 19.73 35.02
CA ALA A 210 4.84 19.61 33.87
C ALA A 210 4.25 18.19 33.78
N THR A 211 2.99 18.06 34.19
CA THR A 211 2.15 16.91 33.88
C THR A 211 1.96 16.86 32.37
N ALA A 212 2.47 15.82 31.72
CA ALA A 212 2.25 15.58 30.30
C ALA A 212 0.75 15.39 30.05
N VAL A 213 0.10 16.43 29.53
CA VAL A 213 -1.28 16.37 29.06
C VAL A 213 -1.27 15.61 27.73
N THR A 214 -1.52 14.30 27.80
CA THR A 214 -1.84 13.47 26.64
C THR A 214 -3.19 13.94 26.12
N ARG A 215 -3.18 14.82 25.12
CA ARG A 215 -4.38 15.33 24.43
C ARG A 215 -5.05 14.15 23.71
N ARG A 216 -6.06 13.55 24.35
CA ARG A 216 -7.03 12.67 23.69
C ARG A 216 -7.72 13.50 22.60
N GLU A 217 -7.49 13.15 21.34
CA GLU A 217 -8.41 13.55 20.28
C GLU A 217 -9.81 13.03 20.66
N PRO A 218 -10.87 13.83 20.50
CA PRO A 218 -12.22 13.33 20.71
C PRO A 218 -12.40 12.19 19.72
N LEU A 219 -12.45 10.95 20.24
CA LEU A 219 -12.94 9.82 19.48
C LEU A 219 -14.34 10.25 19.05
N VAL A 220 -14.51 10.56 17.77
CA VAL A 220 -15.82 10.84 17.20
C VAL A 220 -16.60 9.55 17.39
N GLN A 221 -17.35 9.47 18.50
CA GLN A 221 -18.47 8.56 18.58
C GLN A 221 -19.34 8.97 17.41
N VAL A 222 -19.29 8.15 16.36
CA VAL A 222 -20.33 8.14 15.36
C VAL A 222 -21.58 7.80 16.16
N GLN A 223 -22.28 8.85 16.60
CA GLN A 223 -23.64 8.73 17.07
C GLN A 223 -24.31 7.97 15.94
N ALA A 224 -24.76 6.75 16.25
CA ALA A 224 -25.51 5.92 15.33
C ALA A 224 -26.55 6.86 14.72
N ALA A 225 -26.38 7.17 13.43
CA ALA A 225 -27.40 7.92 12.73
C ALA A 225 -28.70 7.13 12.92
N SER A 226 -29.82 7.84 13.06
CA SER A 226 -31.10 7.17 13.27
C SER A 226 -31.22 6.03 12.27
N THR A 227 -31.52 4.84 12.77
CA THR A 227 -31.55 3.58 12.00
C THR A 227 -32.38 3.68 10.71
N GLU A 228 -33.30 4.64 10.65
CA GLU A 228 -34.12 4.94 9.47
C GLU A 228 -33.33 5.63 8.33
N GLU A 229 -32.47 6.60 8.63
CA GLU A 229 -31.68 7.30 7.60
C GLU A 229 -30.62 6.35 7.00
N GLU A 230 -30.00 5.51 7.84
CA GLU A 230 -29.08 4.47 7.38
C GLU A 230 -29.79 3.42 6.51
N ALA A 231 -30.99 2.99 6.89
CA ALA A 231 -31.78 2.03 6.11
C ALA A 231 -32.21 2.60 4.75
N ALA A 232 -32.61 3.87 4.70
CA ALA A 232 -32.99 4.55 3.45
C ALA A 232 -31.80 4.66 2.49
N ILE A 233 -30.63 5.04 3.00
CA ILE A 233 -29.39 5.12 2.21
C ILE A 233 -29.00 3.72 1.70
N ALA A 234 -29.02 2.70 2.56
CA ALA A 234 -28.70 1.32 2.20
C ALA A 234 -29.63 0.76 1.10
N TRP A 235 -30.93 1.04 1.20
CA TRP A 235 -31.91 0.61 0.20
C TRP A 235 -31.70 1.29 -1.16
N SER A 236 -31.44 2.60 -1.19
CA SER A 236 -31.10 3.32 -2.44
C SER A 236 -29.82 2.79 -3.09
N ILE A 237 -28.80 2.45 -2.30
CA ILE A 237 -27.56 1.85 -2.82
C ILE A 237 -27.85 0.48 -3.46
N ARG A 238 -28.65 -0.35 -2.79
CA ARG A 238 -28.99 -1.69 -3.28
C ARG A 238 -29.82 -1.62 -4.57
N GLN A 239 -30.80 -0.73 -4.64
CA GLN A 239 -31.58 -0.52 -5.88
C GLN A 239 -30.74 0.00 -7.04
N ALA A 240 -29.89 1.02 -6.80
CA ALA A 240 -29.01 1.57 -7.83
C ALA A 240 -27.98 0.53 -8.34
N SER A 241 -27.63 -0.45 -7.50
CA SER A 241 -26.74 -1.55 -7.90
C SER A 241 -27.48 -2.61 -8.72
N ALA A 242 -28.74 -2.91 -8.39
CA ALA A 242 -29.56 -3.91 -9.08
C ALA A 242 -29.97 -3.47 -10.50
N SER A 243 -30.36 -2.21 -10.69
CA SER A 243 -30.81 -1.71 -12.00
C SER A 243 -29.71 -1.64 -13.07
N LEU A 244 -28.45 -1.67 -12.68
CA LEU A 244 -27.29 -1.66 -13.59
C LEU A 244 -26.77 -3.07 -13.92
N ALA A 245 -27.31 -4.11 -13.29
CA ALA A 245 -26.83 -5.48 -13.46
C ALA A 245 -27.47 -6.23 -14.65
N GLU A 246 -28.54 -5.69 -15.24
CA GLU A 246 -29.36 -6.39 -16.26
C GLU A 246 -28.94 -6.07 -17.70
N GLU A 247 -28.03 -5.11 -17.92
CA GLU A 247 -27.63 -4.66 -19.26
C GLU A 247 -26.26 -5.26 -19.66
N ASP A 248 -26.31 -6.31 -20.49
CA ASP A 248 -25.26 -6.86 -21.36
C ASP A 248 -23.92 -7.19 -20.67
N GLN A 249 -23.75 -8.47 -20.30
CA GLN A 249 -22.60 -8.99 -19.56
C GLN A 249 -21.29 -8.70 -20.32
N PRO A 250 -20.44 -7.78 -19.83
CA PRO A 250 -19.27 -7.36 -20.57
C PRO A 250 -18.19 -8.45 -20.58
N PRO A 251 -17.25 -8.41 -21.55
CA PRO A 251 -16.14 -9.34 -21.60
C PRO A 251 -15.27 -9.18 -20.34
N SER A 252 -15.41 -10.12 -19.41
CA SER A 252 -14.57 -10.25 -18.22
C SER A 252 -13.11 -10.46 -18.61
N ILE A 253 -12.17 -9.94 -17.80
CA ILE A 253 -10.75 -10.32 -17.92
C ILE A 253 -10.69 -11.86 -17.97
N PRO A 254 -10.01 -12.46 -18.96
CA PRO A 254 -9.94 -13.91 -19.05
C PRO A 254 -9.45 -14.50 -17.74
N VAL A 255 -10.16 -15.50 -17.22
CA VAL A 255 -9.87 -16.13 -15.91
C VAL A 255 -8.39 -16.53 -15.81
N ALA A 256 -7.83 -17.07 -16.91
CA ALA A 256 -6.42 -17.45 -16.99
C ALA A 256 -5.45 -16.27 -16.75
N GLU A 257 -5.77 -15.07 -17.23
CA GLU A 257 -4.92 -13.89 -17.01
C GLU A 257 -5.04 -13.40 -15.58
N ARG A 258 -6.26 -13.40 -15.01
CA ARG A 258 -6.47 -13.07 -13.60
C ARG A 258 -5.68 -14.01 -12.68
N ASP A 259 -5.77 -15.31 -12.90
CA ASP A 259 -5.08 -16.31 -12.09
C ASP A 259 -3.55 -16.19 -12.21
N LYS A 260 -3.05 -15.84 -13.41
CA LYS A 260 -1.64 -15.55 -13.64
C LYS A 260 -1.19 -14.30 -12.86
N GLN A 261 -1.98 -13.22 -12.81
CA GLN A 261 -1.63 -12.04 -12.03
C GLN A 261 -1.64 -12.34 -10.53
N LEU A 262 -2.62 -13.11 -10.03
CA LEU A 262 -2.65 -13.56 -8.63
C LEU A 262 -1.43 -14.41 -8.28
N ALA A 263 -1.03 -15.35 -9.14
CA ALA A 263 0.18 -16.16 -8.93
C ALA A 263 1.46 -15.29 -8.87
N ARG A 264 1.55 -14.25 -9.71
CA ARG A 264 2.66 -13.28 -9.67
C ARG A 264 2.67 -12.48 -8.36
N LEU A 265 1.50 -12.05 -7.89
CA LEU A 265 1.35 -11.33 -6.63
C LEU A 265 1.77 -12.21 -5.44
N GLN A 266 1.34 -13.47 -5.41
CA GLN A 266 1.75 -14.45 -4.39
C GLN A 266 3.27 -14.66 -4.39
N TYR A 267 3.88 -14.79 -5.57
CA TYR A 267 5.32 -14.92 -5.68
C TYR A 267 6.05 -13.67 -5.18
N LEU A 268 5.57 -12.47 -5.51
CA LEU A 268 6.11 -11.22 -4.99
C LEU A 268 6.03 -11.16 -3.47
N SER A 269 4.88 -11.50 -2.88
CA SER A 269 4.70 -11.56 -1.42
C SER A 269 5.67 -12.52 -0.75
N TYR A 270 5.87 -13.70 -1.35
CA TYR A 270 6.85 -14.67 -0.87
C TYR A 270 8.27 -14.05 -0.85
N ARG A 271 8.67 -13.36 -1.92
CA ARG A 271 9.99 -12.71 -2.01
C ARG A 271 10.13 -11.55 -1.02
N LEU A 272 9.08 -10.75 -0.81
CA LEU A 272 9.08 -9.69 0.20
C LEU A 272 9.24 -10.24 1.62
N ARG A 273 8.54 -11.33 1.93
CA ARG A 273 8.66 -12.01 3.23
C ARG A 273 10.06 -12.57 3.45
N GLU A 274 10.61 -13.27 2.46
CA GLU A 274 11.97 -13.82 2.51
C GLU A 274 13.02 -12.72 2.69
N ALA A 275 12.90 -11.60 1.95
CA ALA A 275 13.86 -10.51 2.00
C ALA A 275 13.85 -9.75 3.34
N ARG A 276 12.72 -9.74 4.05
CA ARG A 276 12.57 -8.99 5.31
C ARG A 276 12.63 -9.85 6.56
N GLU A 277 12.76 -11.17 6.46
CA GLU A 277 12.86 -12.05 7.63
C GLU A 277 14.04 -11.63 8.53
N PRO A 278 13.84 -11.44 9.86
CA PRO A 278 12.69 -11.83 10.69
C PRO A 278 11.62 -10.74 10.92
N LEU A 279 11.66 -9.63 10.20
CA LEU A 279 10.68 -8.54 10.28
C LEU A 279 9.39 -8.86 9.47
N CYS A 280 8.35 -8.04 9.65
CA CYS A 280 7.13 -8.15 8.84
C CYS A 280 7.40 -7.80 7.36
N GLY A 281 6.73 -8.51 6.44
CA GLY A 281 6.93 -8.35 4.99
C GLY A 281 6.54 -6.96 4.47
N ILE A 282 5.47 -6.37 4.98
CA ILE A 282 5.05 -4.99 4.68
C ILE A 282 4.50 -4.32 5.93
N ASN A 283 4.47 -2.98 5.95
CA ASN A 283 3.90 -2.21 7.06
C ASN A 283 2.49 -1.67 6.77
N GLY A 284 2.05 -1.72 5.51
CA GLY A 284 0.79 -1.18 5.03
C GLY A 284 0.71 -1.28 3.51
N ALA A 285 -0.48 -0.99 2.97
CA ALA A 285 -0.72 -0.93 1.54
C ALA A 285 -1.42 0.38 1.16
N LEU A 286 -0.98 0.98 0.07
CA LEU A 286 -1.63 2.13 -0.57
C LEU A 286 -2.20 1.67 -1.91
N VAL A 287 -3.52 1.64 -2.02
CA VAL A 287 -4.21 1.29 -3.27
C VAL A 287 -4.44 2.56 -4.07
N LEU A 288 -3.81 2.64 -5.24
CA LEU A 288 -3.99 3.76 -6.16
C LEU A 288 -5.18 3.48 -7.07
N VAL A 289 -6.15 4.39 -7.08
CA VAL A 289 -7.34 4.30 -7.94
C VAL A 289 -7.33 5.49 -8.90
N PRO A 290 -6.98 5.27 -10.19
CA PRO A 290 -7.01 6.33 -11.18
C PRO A 290 -8.40 6.94 -11.38
N LEU A 291 -8.41 8.28 -11.46
CA LEU A 291 -9.48 9.16 -11.89
C LEU A 291 -10.27 8.60 -13.08
N THR A 292 -9.50 8.21 -14.09
CA THR A 292 -9.97 7.73 -15.38
C THR A 292 -10.78 6.44 -15.27
N MET A 293 -10.34 5.47 -14.46
CA MET A 293 -11.08 4.21 -14.21
C MET A 293 -12.43 4.44 -13.52
N LEU A 294 -12.56 5.55 -12.80
CA LEU A 294 -13.83 5.97 -12.22
C LEU A 294 -14.73 6.69 -13.23
N ARG A 295 -14.20 7.23 -14.33
CA ARG A 295 -14.99 7.90 -15.37
C ARG A 295 -15.37 6.98 -16.53
N ASP A 296 -14.47 6.07 -16.89
CA ASP A 296 -14.63 5.15 -18.02
C ASP A 296 -15.75 4.14 -17.78
N SER A 297 -16.16 3.46 -18.85
CA SER A 297 -17.44 2.72 -19.01
C SER A 297 -17.89 1.88 -17.80
N THR A 298 -19.21 1.64 -17.71
CA THR A 298 -19.92 0.85 -16.68
C THR A 298 -19.26 -0.49 -16.31
N ARG A 299 -18.45 -1.05 -17.21
CA ARG A 299 -17.77 -2.35 -17.13
C ARG A 299 -16.70 -2.40 -16.04
N GLU A 300 -15.76 -1.45 -16.07
CA GLU A 300 -14.59 -1.46 -15.18
C GLU A 300 -14.98 -1.28 -13.72
N HIS A 301 -16.12 -0.64 -13.49
CA HIS A 301 -16.65 -0.39 -12.15
C HIS A 301 -17.06 -1.66 -11.38
N PHE A 302 -17.32 -2.78 -12.06
CA PHE A 302 -17.66 -4.05 -11.41
C PHE A 302 -16.44 -4.95 -11.18
N GLU A 303 -15.49 -4.95 -12.12
CA GLU A 303 -14.29 -5.77 -12.02
C GLU A 303 -13.26 -5.17 -11.06
N LEU A 304 -13.12 -3.84 -11.01
CA LEU A 304 -12.14 -3.17 -10.16
C LEU A 304 -12.33 -3.46 -8.66
N PRO A 305 -13.53 -3.35 -8.07
CA PRO A 305 -13.74 -3.71 -6.66
C PRO A 305 -13.38 -5.17 -6.39
N ARG A 306 -13.79 -6.09 -7.28
CA ARG A 306 -13.50 -7.53 -7.16
C ARG A 306 -12.00 -7.83 -7.25
N ALA A 307 -11.30 -7.22 -8.20
CA ALA A 307 -9.86 -7.35 -8.37
C ALA A 307 -9.13 -6.81 -7.13
N MET A 308 -9.50 -5.62 -6.65
CA MET A 308 -8.94 -5.02 -5.45
C MET A 308 -9.13 -5.92 -4.22
N GLN A 309 -10.32 -6.50 -4.04
CA GLN A 309 -10.61 -7.41 -2.95
C GLN A 309 -9.76 -8.70 -3.03
N GLY A 310 -9.66 -9.29 -4.22
CA GLY A 310 -8.87 -10.51 -4.45
C GLY A 310 -7.38 -10.30 -4.24
N ASP A 311 -6.82 -9.19 -4.72
CA ASP A 311 -5.41 -8.84 -4.56
C ASP A 311 -5.07 -8.59 -3.08
N LEU A 312 -5.91 -7.82 -2.36
CA LEU A 312 -5.70 -7.55 -0.94
C LEU A 312 -5.82 -8.80 -0.08
N ALA A 313 -6.79 -9.68 -0.37
CA ALA A 313 -6.92 -10.97 0.30
C ALA A 313 -5.67 -11.83 0.09
N THR A 314 -5.21 -11.91 -1.17
CA THR A 314 -4.00 -12.66 -1.55
C THR A 314 -2.76 -12.12 -0.85
N LEU A 315 -2.60 -10.80 -0.75
CA LEU A 315 -1.52 -10.17 0.01
C LEU A 315 -1.55 -10.54 1.50
N GLN A 316 -2.72 -10.46 2.14
CA GLN A 316 -2.87 -10.78 3.56
C GLN A 316 -2.54 -12.24 3.87
N GLU A 317 -3.08 -13.16 3.07
CA GLU A 317 -2.85 -14.60 3.23
C GLU A 317 -1.38 -14.96 3.00
N SER A 318 -0.81 -14.53 1.87
CA SER A 318 0.58 -14.86 1.50
C SER A 318 1.62 -14.28 2.47
N LEU A 319 1.39 -13.07 2.97
CA LEU A 319 2.27 -12.43 3.96
C LEU A 319 2.00 -12.91 5.38
N GLY A 320 0.82 -13.46 5.68
CA GLY A 320 0.42 -13.84 7.03
C GLY A 320 0.18 -12.63 7.95
N LEU A 321 -0.23 -11.51 7.36
CA LEU A 321 -0.34 -10.21 8.02
C LEU A 321 -1.69 -9.56 7.75
N ARG A 322 -2.25 -8.93 8.79
CA ARG A 322 -3.25 -7.87 8.69
C ARG A 322 -2.52 -6.54 8.81
N PHE A 323 -2.67 -5.66 7.84
CA PHE A 323 -1.95 -4.39 7.74
C PHE A 323 -2.92 -3.27 7.36
N PRO A 324 -2.58 -1.99 7.67
CA PRO A 324 -3.40 -0.85 7.27
C PRO A 324 -3.42 -0.72 5.74
N THR A 325 -4.61 -0.55 5.18
CA THR A 325 -4.84 -0.33 3.76
C THR A 325 -5.52 1.02 3.57
N SER A 326 -4.87 1.93 2.85
CA SER A 326 -5.44 3.22 2.45
C SER A 326 -5.72 3.23 0.95
N THR A 327 -6.79 3.91 0.55
CA THR A 327 -7.10 4.14 -0.86
C THR A 327 -6.75 5.58 -1.23
N LEU A 328 -6.10 5.78 -2.38
CA LEU A 328 -5.76 7.09 -2.90
C LEU A 328 -6.30 7.24 -4.33
N LEU A 329 -7.25 8.14 -4.50
CA LEU A 329 -7.74 8.55 -5.80
C LEU A 329 -6.75 9.53 -6.41
N VAL A 330 -6.24 9.19 -7.59
CA VAL A 330 -5.23 9.98 -8.33
C VAL A 330 -5.82 10.52 -9.63
N GLY A 331 -5.15 11.48 -10.29
CA GLY A 331 -5.62 12.04 -11.56
C GLY A 331 -6.64 13.18 -11.43
N LEU A 332 -6.75 13.80 -10.24
CA LEU A 332 -7.62 14.96 -10.04
C LEU A 332 -7.14 16.21 -10.81
N GLU A 333 -5.85 16.30 -11.11
CA GLU A 333 -5.25 17.37 -11.91
C GLU A 333 -5.84 17.50 -13.32
N GLU A 334 -6.49 16.45 -13.84
CA GLU A 334 -7.13 16.48 -15.15
C GLU A 334 -8.39 17.36 -15.15
N HIS A 335 -8.99 17.61 -13.99
CA HIS A 335 -10.16 18.46 -13.87
C HIS A 335 -9.76 19.92 -13.72
N ARG A 336 -10.17 20.75 -14.69
CA ARG A 336 -9.99 22.21 -14.62
C ARG A 336 -10.54 22.83 -13.33
N GLY A 337 -11.65 22.30 -12.81
CA GLY A 337 -12.21 22.75 -11.55
C GLY A 337 -11.33 22.44 -10.35
N PHE A 338 -10.58 21.34 -10.39
CA PHE A 338 -9.62 21.00 -9.34
C PHE A 338 -8.33 21.84 -9.43
N GLU A 339 -7.83 22.11 -10.64
CA GLU A 339 -6.72 23.06 -10.84
C GLU A 339 -7.09 24.44 -10.25
N GLU A 340 -8.31 24.92 -10.52
CA GLU A 340 -8.82 26.19 -9.97
C GLU A 340 -8.97 26.14 -8.44
N LEU A 341 -9.38 24.99 -7.89
CA LEU A 341 -9.45 24.76 -6.44
C LEU A 341 -8.07 24.90 -5.80
N VAL A 342 -7.07 24.16 -6.31
CA VAL A 342 -5.67 24.22 -5.82
C VAL A 342 -5.09 25.62 -5.94
N ARG A 343 -5.34 26.31 -7.06
CA ARG A 343 -4.89 27.68 -7.29
C ARG A 343 -5.40 28.65 -6.23
N ARG A 344 -6.66 28.51 -5.80
CA ARG A 344 -7.28 29.40 -4.79
C ARG A 344 -6.94 29.03 -3.36
N ILE A 345 -6.79 27.74 -3.07
CA ILE A 345 -6.30 27.25 -1.77
C ILE A 345 -4.86 27.71 -1.52
N GLY A 346 -4.09 27.82 -2.60
CA GLY A 346 -2.68 28.14 -2.59
C GLY A 346 -1.83 26.86 -2.62
N PRO A 347 -0.76 26.82 -3.46
CA PRO A 347 0.02 25.61 -3.70
C PRO A 347 0.70 25.09 -2.43
N GLN A 348 1.19 25.98 -1.56
CA GLN A 348 1.85 25.59 -0.32
C GLN A 348 0.89 24.83 0.61
N ARG A 349 -0.34 25.32 0.75
CA ARG A 349 -1.37 24.69 1.58
C ARG A 349 -1.80 23.36 0.95
N ALA A 350 -2.04 23.34 -0.35
CA ALA A 350 -2.39 22.13 -1.08
C ALA A 350 -1.32 21.04 -0.98
N ARG A 351 -0.03 21.40 -0.99
CA ARG A 351 1.08 20.43 -0.81
C ARG A 351 1.17 19.91 0.63
N SER A 352 0.95 20.76 1.62
CA SER A 352 1.11 20.38 3.04
C SER A 352 -0.09 19.64 3.63
N GLN A 353 -1.30 19.90 3.11
CA GLN A 353 -2.53 19.32 3.64
C GLN A 353 -2.85 17.99 2.95
N ARG A 354 -3.75 17.21 3.57
CA ARG A 354 -4.35 16.02 2.98
C ARG A 354 -5.80 16.33 2.60
N LEU A 355 -6.26 15.78 1.49
CA LEU A 355 -7.66 15.84 1.07
C LEU A 355 -8.24 14.44 1.19
N GLY A 356 -9.21 14.24 2.10
CA GLY A 356 -9.78 12.94 2.37
C GLY A 356 -10.14 12.76 3.84
N HIS A 357 -10.46 11.52 4.21
CA HIS A 357 -10.97 11.22 5.55
C HIS A 357 -10.41 9.88 6.03
N ARG A 358 -9.97 9.89 7.29
CA ARG A 358 -9.50 8.70 8.00
C ARG A 358 -10.66 7.77 8.34
N PHE A 359 -10.39 6.47 8.31
CA PHE A 359 -11.25 5.42 8.84
C PHE A 359 -10.51 4.70 9.99
N ASP A 360 -11.23 4.30 11.04
CA ASP A 360 -10.59 3.59 12.15
C ASP A 360 -10.28 2.14 11.72
N ILE A 361 -8.99 1.82 11.61
CA ILE A 361 -8.45 0.49 11.23
C ILE A 361 -8.98 -0.64 12.15
N ARG A 362 -9.41 -0.29 13.37
CA ARG A 362 -9.97 -1.26 14.32
C ARG A 362 -11.40 -1.65 13.99
N LEU A 363 -12.12 -0.80 13.27
CA LEU A 363 -13.48 -1.06 12.83
C LEU A 363 -13.45 -1.89 11.55
N ALA A 364 -14.40 -2.81 11.42
CA ALA A 364 -14.61 -3.51 10.16
C ALA A 364 -15.19 -2.52 9.15
N ALA A 365 -14.66 -2.52 7.93
CA ALA A 365 -15.19 -1.73 6.84
C ALA A 365 -16.51 -2.38 6.37
N VAL A 366 -17.63 -1.97 6.96
CA VAL A 366 -18.98 -2.42 6.59
C VAL A 366 -19.54 -1.47 5.51
N PRO A 367 -20.27 -1.97 4.49
CA PRO A 367 -20.79 -1.14 3.40
C PRO A 367 -21.51 0.15 3.85
N ASN A 368 -22.32 0.08 4.91
CA ASN A 368 -23.03 1.25 5.44
C ASN A 368 -22.08 2.32 5.99
N GLN A 369 -21.04 1.90 6.72
CA GLN A 369 -20.03 2.84 7.24
C GLN A 369 -19.19 3.45 6.11
N LEU A 370 -18.93 2.67 5.06
CA LEU A 370 -18.24 3.16 3.86
C LEU A 370 -19.12 4.14 3.06
N ALA A 371 -20.45 3.98 3.08
CA ALA A 371 -21.38 4.96 2.51
C ALA A 371 -21.29 6.31 3.23
N VAL A 372 -21.31 6.29 4.56
CA VAL A 372 -21.14 7.50 5.37
C VAL A 372 -19.77 8.14 5.14
N LEU A 373 -18.70 7.33 5.09
CA LEU A 373 -17.36 7.81 4.76
C LEU A 373 -17.33 8.46 3.36
N CYS A 374 -17.93 7.82 2.35
CA CYS A 374 -17.99 8.35 1.00
C CYS A 374 -18.71 9.70 0.92
N ALA A 375 -19.86 9.83 1.60
CA ALA A 375 -20.58 11.10 1.67
C ALA A 375 -19.75 12.21 2.34
N ARG A 376 -19.01 11.88 3.41
CA ARG A 376 -18.09 12.83 4.06
C ARG A 376 -16.94 13.23 3.14
N LEU A 377 -16.34 12.26 2.44
CA LEU A 377 -15.23 12.47 1.51
C LEU A 377 -15.61 13.45 0.40
N THR A 378 -16.79 13.27 -0.20
CA THR A 378 -17.27 14.17 -1.25
C THR A 378 -17.74 15.51 -0.70
N GLY A 379 -18.31 15.52 0.51
CA GLY A 379 -18.66 16.74 1.25
C GLY A 379 -17.47 17.69 1.48
N VAL A 380 -16.26 17.16 1.65
CA VAL A 380 -15.06 18.01 1.79
C VAL A 380 -14.87 18.91 0.56
N PHE A 381 -15.11 18.43 -0.67
CA PHE A 381 -15.02 19.31 -1.85
C PHE A 381 -16.03 20.46 -1.78
N GLU A 382 -17.23 20.18 -1.29
CA GLU A 382 -18.29 21.18 -1.11
C GLU A 382 -17.88 22.24 -0.11
N ASP A 383 -17.38 21.83 1.06
CA ASP A 383 -16.94 22.75 2.11
C ASP A 383 -15.85 23.70 1.61
N TRP A 384 -14.87 23.18 0.87
CA TRP A 384 -13.79 23.99 0.33
C TRP A 384 -14.26 24.95 -0.77
N VAL A 385 -15.10 24.48 -1.69
CA VAL A 385 -15.64 25.34 -2.76
C VAL A 385 -16.56 26.42 -2.18
N TYR A 386 -17.40 26.09 -1.20
CA TYR A 386 -18.24 27.07 -0.52
C TYR A 386 -17.42 28.07 0.31
N ALA A 387 -16.34 27.63 0.96
CA ALA A 387 -15.42 28.55 1.64
C ALA A 387 -14.82 29.56 0.66
N ILE A 388 -14.40 29.10 -0.53
CA ILE A 388 -13.90 29.97 -1.61
C ILE A 388 -14.99 30.93 -2.12
N PHE A 389 -16.22 30.47 -2.29
CA PHE A 389 -17.33 31.33 -2.72
C PHE A 389 -17.75 32.34 -1.66
N ARG A 390 -17.47 32.12 -0.37
CA ARG A 390 -17.71 33.10 0.69
C ARG A 390 -16.68 34.24 0.73
N GLU A 391 -15.55 34.12 0.02
CA GLU A 391 -14.57 35.20 -0.05
C GLU A 391 -15.15 36.46 -0.73
N HIS A 392 -14.77 37.64 -0.23
CA HIS A 392 -15.23 38.91 -0.78
C HIS A 392 -14.80 39.06 -2.25
N GLY A 393 -15.76 39.36 -3.13
CA GLY A 393 -15.52 39.50 -4.57
C GLY A 393 -15.28 38.18 -5.31
N SER A 394 -15.46 37.02 -4.65
CA SER A 394 -15.26 35.70 -5.27
C SER A 394 -16.17 35.48 -6.47
N ILE A 395 -17.43 35.95 -6.42
CA ILE A 395 -18.48 35.72 -7.42
C ILE A 395 -18.09 36.26 -8.80
N ALA A 396 -17.37 37.39 -8.85
CA ALA A 396 -16.93 38.01 -10.10
C ALA A 396 -15.63 37.40 -10.65
N ARG A 397 -14.96 36.50 -9.91
CA ARG A 397 -13.69 35.92 -10.36
C ARG A 397 -13.91 34.91 -11.49
N PRO A 398 -13.11 34.96 -12.57
CA PRO A 398 -13.12 33.90 -13.57
C PRO A 398 -12.74 32.55 -12.93
N GLY A 399 -13.28 31.46 -13.46
CA GLY A 399 -13.05 30.10 -12.95
C GLY A 399 -14.14 29.57 -12.00
N ASN A 400 -15.09 30.40 -11.55
CA ASN A 400 -16.21 29.92 -10.73
C ASN A 400 -17.06 28.86 -11.43
N SER A 401 -17.20 28.94 -12.75
CA SER A 401 -17.85 27.91 -13.56
C SER A 401 -17.13 26.56 -13.49
N HIS A 402 -15.79 26.56 -13.41
CA HIS A 402 -15.01 25.33 -13.25
C HIS A 402 -15.16 24.73 -11.84
N LEU A 403 -15.18 25.55 -10.79
CA LEU A 403 -15.44 25.10 -9.42
C LEU A 403 -16.85 24.53 -9.27
N PHE A 404 -17.85 25.20 -9.86
CA PHE A 404 -19.22 24.70 -9.86
C PHE A 404 -19.34 23.39 -10.67
N GLY A 405 -18.69 23.31 -11.83
CA GLY A 405 -18.62 22.08 -12.62
C GLY A 405 -18.00 20.92 -11.85
N LEU A 406 -16.94 21.18 -11.07
CA LEU A 406 -16.35 20.19 -10.17
C LEU A 406 -17.36 19.71 -9.13
N LEU A 407 -18.10 20.62 -8.49
CA LEU A 407 -19.13 20.23 -7.51
C LEU A 407 -20.22 19.35 -8.11
N CYS A 408 -20.73 19.72 -9.29
CA CYS A 408 -21.71 18.90 -10.00
C CYS A 408 -21.15 17.51 -10.27
N GLN A 409 -19.93 17.43 -10.83
CA GLN A 409 -19.29 16.16 -11.14
C GLN A 409 -19.01 15.29 -9.91
N VAL A 410 -18.60 15.91 -8.79
CA VAL A 410 -18.38 15.20 -7.53
C VAL A 410 -19.68 14.57 -7.04
N ARG A 411 -20.80 15.30 -7.11
CA ARG A 411 -22.12 14.82 -6.65
C ARG A 411 -22.74 13.79 -7.58
N THR A 412 -22.71 14.03 -8.90
CA THR A 412 -23.43 13.19 -9.86
C THR A 412 -22.64 11.93 -10.21
N ASP A 413 -21.33 12.05 -10.38
CA ASP A 413 -20.53 10.98 -10.99
C ASP A 413 -19.60 10.33 -9.96
N LEU A 414 -18.81 11.14 -9.25
CA LEU A 414 -17.77 10.62 -8.37
C LEU A 414 -18.33 9.90 -7.16
N GLN A 415 -19.29 10.50 -6.44
CA GLN A 415 -19.83 9.95 -5.20
C GLN A 415 -20.42 8.52 -5.37
N PRO A 416 -21.36 8.26 -6.30
CA PRO A 416 -21.94 6.92 -6.43
C PRO A 416 -20.91 5.88 -6.89
N ARG A 417 -19.95 6.26 -7.73
CA ARG A 417 -18.93 5.35 -8.24
C ARG A 417 -17.86 5.05 -7.19
N LEU A 418 -17.42 6.06 -6.45
CA LEU A 418 -16.52 5.90 -5.32
C LEU A 418 -17.14 5.00 -4.25
N LEU A 419 -18.42 5.22 -3.94
CA LEU A 419 -19.16 4.37 -3.02
C LEU A 419 -19.11 2.91 -3.45
N ARG A 420 -19.42 2.62 -4.72
CA ARG A 420 -19.35 1.25 -5.26
C ARG A 420 -17.96 0.62 -5.14
N ILE A 421 -16.89 1.38 -5.41
CA ILE A 421 -15.52 0.86 -5.27
C ILE A 421 -15.19 0.57 -3.81
N LEU A 422 -15.49 1.51 -2.90
CA LEU A 422 -15.21 1.33 -1.49
C LEU A 422 -16.03 0.18 -0.92
N SER A 423 -17.35 0.17 -1.11
CA SER A 423 -18.23 -0.87 -0.57
C SER A 423 -18.00 -2.23 -1.22
N GLY A 424 -17.79 -2.30 -2.54
CA GLY A 424 -17.60 -3.57 -3.25
C GLY A 424 -16.19 -4.15 -3.09
N GLY A 425 -15.16 -3.32 -2.91
CA GLY A 425 -13.78 -3.81 -2.89
C GLY A 425 -13.14 -3.85 -1.51
N LEU A 426 -13.60 -3.01 -0.59
CA LEU A 426 -13.09 -2.92 0.79
C LEU A 426 -14.16 -3.31 1.81
N GLY A 427 -15.44 -3.15 1.45
CA GLY A 427 -16.56 -3.58 2.27
C GLY A 427 -16.62 -5.10 2.39
N ARG A 428 -16.82 -5.60 3.60
CA ARG A 428 -17.19 -7.00 3.84
C ARG A 428 -18.32 -7.07 4.84
N ASP A 429 -19.38 -7.78 4.47
CA ASP A 429 -20.45 -8.11 5.40
C ASP A 429 -20.00 -9.26 6.29
N ARG A 430 -19.98 -9.00 7.59
CA ARG A 430 -19.54 -9.96 8.61
C ARG A 430 -20.43 -11.21 8.65
N GLU A 431 -21.67 -11.09 8.22
CA GLU A 431 -22.63 -12.19 8.17
C GLU A 431 -22.29 -13.19 7.07
N GLU A 432 -21.74 -12.73 5.94
CA GLU A 432 -21.42 -13.60 4.80
C GLU A 432 -20.15 -14.43 5.04
N ALA A 433 -19.18 -13.86 5.75
CA ALA A 433 -17.88 -14.50 6.00
C ALA A 433 -17.40 -14.27 7.45
N PRO A 434 -18.00 -14.94 8.45
CA PRO A 434 -17.68 -14.72 9.86
C PRO A 434 -16.25 -15.13 10.24
N ASP A 435 -15.66 -16.06 9.48
CA ASP A 435 -14.31 -16.57 9.71
C ASP A 435 -13.23 -15.74 9.01
N GLU A 436 -13.61 -14.88 8.06
CA GLU A 436 -12.66 -14.02 7.36
C GLU A 436 -12.26 -12.83 8.24
N LEU A 437 -10.96 -12.57 8.31
CA LEU A 437 -10.44 -11.42 9.03
C LEU A 437 -10.77 -10.13 8.28
N PRO A 438 -11.31 -9.10 8.96
CA PRO A 438 -11.63 -7.84 8.30
C PRO A 438 -10.37 -7.15 7.80
N LEU A 439 -10.45 -6.62 6.58
CA LEU A 439 -9.41 -5.78 6.00
C LEU A 439 -9.12 -4.60 6.95
N GLY A 440 -7.83 -4.28 7.14
CA GLY A 440 -7.40 -3.15 7.96
C GLY A 440 -7.59 -1.81 7.26
N PHE A 441 -8.81 -1.49 6.81
CA PHE A 441 -9.04 -0.27 6.05
C PHE A 441 -8.80 0.98 6.91
N SER A 442 -8.02 1.92 6.39
CA SER A 442 -7.53 3.07 7.15
C SER A 442 -8.08 4.43 6.67
N GLY A 443 -8.72 4.44 5.51
CA GLY A 443 -9.31 5.65 4.96
C GLY A 443 -9.10 5.78 3.46
N CYS A 444 -9.72 6.81 2.91
CA CYS A 444 -9.66 7.12 1.50
C CYS A 444 -9.30 8.60 1.31
N TYR A 445 -8.44 8.85 0.34
CA TYR A 445 -7.82 10.15 0.12
C TYR A 445 -7.80 10.49 -1.36
N PHE A 446 -7.57 11.75 -1.63
CA PHE A 446 -7.51 12.35 -2.95
C PHE A 446 -6.15 13.01 -3.13
N ALA A 447 -5.53 12.78 -4.27
CA ALA A 447 -4.30 13.46 -4.65
C ALA A 447 -4.32 13.85 -6.11
N ALA A 448 -3.59 14.91 -6.41
CA ALA A 448 -3.19 15.26 -7.75
C ALA A 448 -1.72 14.92 -7.94
N THR A 449 -1.44 14.13 -8.97
CA THR A 449 -0.13 13.51 -9.24
C THR A 449 0.50 14.06 -10.52
N GLY A 450 0.15 15.31 -10.88
CA GLY A 450 0.59 15.92 -12.11
C GLY A 450 2.11 15.95 -12.24
N ARG A 451 2.60 15.97 -13.49
CA ARG A 451 4.06 16.00 -13.77
C ARG A 451 4.74 17.25 -13.24
N SER A 452 4.01 18.37 -13.20
CA SER A 452 4.52 19.66 -12.76
C SER A 452 4.14 19.93 -11.30
N GLU A 453 5.03 20.65 -10.63
CA GLU A 453 4.95 20.93 -9.20
C GLU A 453 3.70 21.72 -8.78
N ASP A 454 3.15 22.52 -9.69
CA ASP A 454 1.91 23.29 -9.55
C ASP A 454 0.64 22.43 -9.72
N ARG A 455 0.77 21.27 -10.37
CA ARG A 455 -0.30 20.28 -10.56
C ARG A 455 -0.26 19.15 -9.54
N GLN A 456 0.67 19.20 -8.58
CA GLN A 456 0.72 18.26 -7.48
C GLN A 456 0.06 18.85 -6.24
N ALA A 457 -0.90 18.11 -5.69
CA ALA A 457 -1.61 18.51 -4.49
C ALA A 457 -1.96 17.31 -3.62
N PHE A 458 -1.92 17.52 -2.31
CA PHE A 458 -2.36 16.60 -1.26
C PHE A 458 -1.59 15.27 -1.13
N VAL A 459 -0.56 15.04 -1.95
CA VAL A 459 0.27 13.82 -1.93
C VAL A 459 1.02 13.66 -0.60
N ARG A 460 1.72 14.71 -0.15
CA ARG A 460 2.58 14.66 1.04
C ARG A 460 1.80 14.32 2.31
N GLY A 461 0.64 14.95 2.50
CA GLY A 461 -0.20 14.71 3.68
C GLY A 461 -0.67 13.25 3.80
N VAL A 462 -0.78 12.54 2.68
CA VAL A 462 -1.09 11.09 2.66
C VAL A 462 0.13 10.26 3.06
N PHE A 463 1.35 10.60 2.61
CA PHE A 463 2.56 9.88 3.01
C PHE A 463 2.92 10.09 4.49
N ASP A 464 2.75 11.30 4.99
CA ASP A 464 2.88 11.60 6.42
C ASP A 464 1.91 10.70 7.21
N LYS A 465 0.69 10.54 6.70
CA LYS A 465 -0.33 9.68 7.29
C LYS A 465 0.04 8.19 7.27
N LEU A 466 0.53 7.67 6.13
CA LEU A 466 0.97 6.28 6.03
C LEU A 466 2.09 5.95 7.02
N THR A 467 2.98 6.93 7.27
CA THR A 467 4.06 6.81 8.24
C THR A 467 3.54 6.74 9.69
N GLU A 468 2.45 7.43 10.01
CA GLU A 468 1.78 7.31 11.32
C GLU A 468 1.13 5.93 11.50
N GLU A 469 0.62 5.34 10.43
CA GLU A 469 -0.21 4.14 10.51
C GLU A 469 0.56 2.83 10.39
N GLN A 470 1.83 2.89 9.97
CA GLN A 470 2.71 1.75 9.80
C GLN A 470 2.88 0.85 11.04
N SER A 471 2.52 1.34 12.24
CA SER A 471 2.54 0.56 13.48
C SER A 471 1.33 -0.35 13.67
N HIS A 472 0.28 -0.23 12.86
CA HIS A 472 -0.95 -1.01 12.97
C HIS A 472 -0.91 -2.35 12.23
N VAL A 473 0.24 -3.03 12.27
CA VAL A 473 0.45 -4.34 11.65
C VAL A 473 0.22 -5.44 12.67
N GLU A 474 -0.57 -6.44 12.29
CA GLU A 474 -0.92 -7.57 13.13
C GLU A 474 -0.63 -8.88 12.42
N TRP A 475 0.14 -9.77 13.03
CA TRP A 475 0.29 -11.13 12.52
C TRP A 475 -1.03 -11.88 12.58
N LEU A 476 -1.37 -12.59 11.50
CA LEU A 476 -2.53 -13.48 11.48
C LEU A 476 -2.36 -14.61 12.49
N ARG A 477 -3.48 -15.09 13.05
CA ARG A 477 -3.48 -16.12 14.10
C ARG A 477 -2.75 -17.38 13.65
N GLU A 478 -2.97 -17.80 12.41
CA GLU A 478 -2.34 -18.97 11.79
C GLU A 478 -0.82 -18.80 11.71
N THR A 479 -0.35 -17.65 11.23
CA THR A 479 1.08 -17.34 11.13
C THR A 479 1.76 -17.25 12.50
N ARG A 480 1.06 -16.74 13.52
CA ARG A 480 1.54 -16.77 14.91
C ARG A 480 1.69 -18.20 15.44
N LEU A 481 0.75 -19.09 15.13
CA LEU A 481 0.82 -20.49 15.54
C LEU A 481 1.98 -21.23 14.85
N ALA A 482 2.13 -21.04 13.54
CA ALA A 482 3.28 -21.58 12.80
C ALA A 482 4.62 -21.10 13.37
N SER A 483 4.72 -19.79 13.65
CA SER A 483 5.94 -19.19 14.23
C SER A 483 6.28 -19.76 15.62
N ARG A 484 5.27 -20.08 16.45
CA ARG A 484 5.49 -20.73 17.75
C ARG A 484 6.10 -22.12 17.60
N HIS A 485 5.69 -22.88 16.57
CA HIS A 485 6.26 -24.21 16.31
C HIS A 485 7.73 -24.11 15.89
N TYR A 486 8.07 -23.21 14.97
CA TYR A 486 9.47 -22.98 14.57
C TYR A 486 10.33 -22.52 15.76
N ARG A 487 9.79 -21.65 16.61
CA ARG A 487 10.52 -21.20 17.80
C ARG A 487 10.75 -22.32 18.81
N ARG A 488 9.76 -23.21 19.02
CA ARG A 488 9.90 -24.40 19.87
C ARG A 488 10.96 -25.36 19.31
N LEU A 489 10.93 -25.63 18.01
CA LEU A 489 11.94 -26.48 17.35
C LEU A 489 13.33 -25.86 17.42
N GLY A 490 13.44 -24.54 17.24
CA GLY A 490 14.70 -23.81 17.42
C GLY A 490 15.23 -23.93 18.85
N TRP A 491 14.38 -23.76 19.87
CA TRP A 491 14.75 -23.97 21.27
C TRP A 491 15.18 -25.40 21.55
N LEU A 492 14.45 -26.40 21.03
CA LEU A 492 14.84 -27.81 21.17
C LEU A 492 16.20 -28.06 20.53
N GLY A 493 16.45 -27.54 19.32
CA GLY A 493 17.75 -27.64 18.66
C GLY A 493 18.89 -26.95 19.43
N LEU A 494 18.61 -25.81 20.06
CA LEU A 494 19.58 -25.12 20.91
C LEU A 494 19.88 -25.90 22.20
N CYS A 495 18.85 -26.45 22.84
CA CYS A 495 19.01 -27.29 24.04
C CYS A 495 19.77 -28.57 23.74
N THR A 496 19.51 -29.24 22.61
CA THR A 496 20.25 -30.45 22.21
C THR A 496 21.70 -30.13 21.89
N ALA A 497 21.98 -29.02 21.20
CA ALA A 497 23.34 -28.55 20.96
C ALA A 497 24.08 -28.26 22.28
N ALA A 498 23.43 -27.57 23.22
CA ALA A 498 24.01 -27.28 24.54
C ALA A 498 24.29 -28.56 25.35
N ALA A 499 23.37 -29.52 25.35
CA ALA A 499 23.55 -30.82 26.00
C ALA A 499 24.71 -31.62 25.39
N PHE A 500 24.83 -31.60 24.05
CA PHE A 500 25.93 -32.25 23.35
C PHE A 500 27.29 -31.61 23.68
N ILE A 501 27.36 -30.28 23.70
CA ILE A 501 28.58 -29.55 24.13
C ILE A 501 28.91 -29.90 25.58
N GLY A 502 27.92 -29.89 26.48
CA GLY A 502 28.10 -30.27 27.89
C GLY A 502 28.62 -31.71 28.04
N TRP A 503 28.11 -32.65 27.24
CA TRP A 503 28.58 -34.03 27.22
C TRP A 503 30.03 -34.17 26.71
N LEU A 504 30.41 -33.42 25.66
CA LEU A 504 31.79 -33.39 25.18
C LEU A 504 32.76 -32.82 26.22
N VAL A 505 32.39 -31.74 26.91
CA VAL A 505 33.19 -31.17 28.00
C VAL A 505 33.34 -32.18 29.14
N LEU A 506 32.25 -32.85 29.53
CA LEU A 506 32.28 -33.84 30.59
C LEU A 506 33.18 -35.04 30.24
N THR A 507 33.07 -35.57 29.02
CA THR A 507 33.85 -36.73 28.57
C THR A 507 35.33 -36.40 28.37
N THR A 508 35.67 -35.17 27.99
CA THR A 508 37.07 -34.71 27.91
C THR A 508 37.67 -34.46 29.30
N TRP A 509 36.89 -33.99 30.27
CA TRP A 509 37.36 -33.77 31.64
C TRP A 509 37.55 -35.06 32.45
N ILE A 510 36.71 -36.08 32.20
CA ILE A 510 36.75 -37.36 32.92
C ILE A 510 37.84 -38.33 32.42
N ARG A 511 38.46 -38.09 31.25
CA ARG A 511 39.61 -38.89 30.80
C ARG A 511 40.91 -38.32 31.39
N PRO A 512 41.48 -38.92 32.45
CA PRO A 512 42.75 -38.49 33.04
C PRO A 512 43.94 -38.74 32.11
#